data_AF-A0A0G1HA22-F1
#
_entry.id   AF-A0A0G1HA22-F1
#
_cell.length_a   1.000
_cell.length_b   1.000
_cell.length_c   1.000
_cell.angle_alpha   90.00
_cell.angle_beta   90.00
_cell.angle_gamma   90.00
#
_symmetry.space_group_name_H-M   'P 1'
#
loop_
_entity.id
_entity.type
_entity.pdbx_description
1 polymer ?
#
loop_
_entity_poly.entity_id
_entity_poly.type
_entity_poly.pdbx_seq_one_letter_code
_entity_poly.pdbx_strand_id
1 'polypeptide(L)'
;MSTYFYNQLRRSGQLSVQVLLYGSIVIIALTGFLTWTDAVITSVYRESDRAQALAIAEAGIEYYRWHLAHAPQDFQDGTGQPGPYVHEYTDKSGTVVGTYTLTITPPVSGSTIITIESAGKLTTNPDLEKVIRVRMGIPSFAKYAAVLNANVRFGQGTEVFGEIHSNGGVRFDGIAHNLVTSAQDQYDDPDHTGQKEFGVHTHVNVPPATGVTDTARPLESPPDAVQDRSDVFLVGRQFPVPAVDFAGITSNLSEMRIDAIAGGFYRPTSTTALGYEIVLKTNDTFDFYVVNSLVPVPSNCSNVNNQDGWGTWSVNTKTLLGNYPMPANNLIFIEDNVWVSGTIDGSRVTIAAARFPDNASTRPSITVNNDLLYTSYTGSDVIALIAQKNINIGLVSADTIRIDAALMAQNGRVGRYYYQGPTTSPTRARCSPYHARTLITSYGMLGSNQRYGFAYTDNTGYVTRNLAYDSNLLYGPPPSFPITTDAYKIISWDEIK
;
A
#
# COMPACT_ATOMS: atom_id res chain seq x y z
N MET A 1 75.33 70.27 60.20
CA MET A 1 75.38 69.40 59.00
C MET A 1 74.32 68.33 59.17
N SER A 2 73.39 68.27 58.21
CA SER A 2 72.19 67.43 58.20
C SER A 2 72.50 65.93 58.21
N THR A 3 71.67 65.12 58.87
CA THR A 3 71.28 63.79 58.34
C THR A 3 70.05 63.20 59.07
N TYR A 4 68.91 63.37 58.40
CA TYR A 4 67.78 62.44 58.18
C TYR A 4 67.20 61.58 59.32
N PHE A 5 66.01 61.98 59.75
CA PHE A 5 64.95 61.13 60.29
C PHE A 5 64.55 60.03 59.29
N TYR A 6 64.50 58.78 59.73
CA TYR A 6 63.73 57.72 59.06
C TYR A 6 62.63 57.24 60.01
N ASN A 7 61.42 57.74 59.80
CA ASN A 7 60.21 57.24 60.44
C ASN A 7 59.90 55.83 59.87
N GLN A 8 60.23 54.77 60.62
CA GLN A 8 59.63 53.46 60.39
C GLN A 8 58.17 53.48 60.85
N LEU A 9 57.27 53.86 59.94
CA LEU A 9 55.86 53.54 60.06
C LEU A 9 55.72 52.01 60.03
N ARG A 10 55.46 51.39 61.18
CA ARG A 10 55.06 49.98 61.28
C ARG A 10 53.80 49.78 60.42
N ARG A 11 53.95 49.13 59.26
CA ARG A 11 52.85 48.65 58.40
C ARG A 11 52.20 47.42 59.03
N SER A 12 51.52 47.57 60.17
CA SER A 12 50.88 46.45 60.90
C SER A 12 49.47 46.09 60.40
N GLY A 13 49.02 46.64 59.26
CA GLY A 13 47.68 46.36 58.68
C GLY A 13 47.65 45.85 57.23
N GLN A 14 48.73 46.00 56.45
CA GLN A 14 48.73 45.60 55.02
C GLN A 14 48.70 44.08 54.82
N LEU A 15 49.36 43.33 55.70
CA LEU A 15 49.42 41.86 55.64
C LEU A 15 48.05 41.24 55.96
N SER A 16 47.32 41.83 56.92
CA SER A 16 45.96 41.41 57.28
C SER A 16 44.96 41.64 56.13
N VAL A 17 45.08 42.75 55.40
CA VAL A 17 44.23 43.04 54.23
C VAL A 17 44.51 42.07 53.08
N GLN A 18 45.78 41.73 52.82
CA GLN A 18 46.12 40.74 51.81
C GLN A 18 45.61 39.33 52.18
N VAL A 19 45.76 38.92 53.44
CA VAL A 19 45.24 37.63 53.92
C VAL A 19 43.72 37.57 53.84
N LEU A 20 43.01 38.66 54.16
CA LEU A 20 41.56 38.75 54.00
C LEU A 20 41.15 38.68 52.52
N LEU A 21 41.86 39.37 51.64
CA LEU A 21 41.56 39.38 50.21
C LEU A 21 41.78 37.98 49.59
N TYR A 22 42.95 37.38 49.80
CA TYR A 22 43.24 36.03 49.31
C TYR A 22 42.34 34.97 49.96
N GLY A 23 42.08 35.08 51.27
CA GLY A 23 41.13 34.21 51.97
C GLY A 23 39.72 34.31 51.39
N SER A 24 39.24 35.52 51.10
CA SER A 24 37.92 35.73 50.50
C SER A 24 37.83 35.17 49.08
N ILE A 25 38.87 35.34 48.25
CA ILE A 25 38.94 34.77 46.90
C ILE A 25 38.91 33.25 46.96
N VAL A 26 39.68 32.64 47.86
CA VAL A 26 39.72 31.18 48.05
C VAL A 26 38.36 30.65 48.52
N ILE A 27 37.69 31.33 49.46
CA ILE A 27 36.36 30.94 49.93
C ILE A 27 35.32 31.04 48.80
N ILE A 28 35.35 32.11 48.01
CA ILE A 28 34.45 32.29 46.86
C ILE A 28 34.71 31.22 45.80
N ALA A 29 35.98 30.93 45.49
CA ALA A 29 36.37 29.90 44.54
C ALA A 29 35.96 28.49 45.01
N LEU A 30 36.17 28.16 46.29
CA LEU A 30 35.73 26.89 46.88
C LEU A 30 34.20 26.75 46.85
N THR A 31 33.48 27.81 47.23
CA THR A 31 32.00 27.81 47.21
C THR A 31 31.48 27.66 45.77
N GLY A 32 32.08 28.36 44.81
CA GLY A 32 31.77 28.22 43.39
C GLY A 32 32.05 26.82 42.86
N PHE A 33 33.16 26.19 43.27
CA PHE A 33 33.49 24.83 42.87
C PHE A 33 32.53 23.79 43.47
N LEU A 34 32.15 23.92 44.74
CA LEU A 34 31.20 23.01 45.40
C LEU A 34 29.81 23.10 44.77
N THR A 35 29.31 24.31 44.53
CA THR A 35 28.01 24.52 43.88
C THR A 35 28.00 24.02 42.44
N TRP A 36 29.09 24.24 41.68
CA TRP A 36 29.24 23.67 40.35
C TRP A 36 29.28 22.13 40.37
N THR A 37 30.02 21.54 41.30
CA THR A 37 30.13 20.07 41.43
C THR A 37 28.78 19.45 41.76
N ASP A 38 28.04 20.01 42.72
CA ASP A 38 26.70 19.55 43.08
C ASP A 38 25.71 19.68 41.91
N ALA A 39 25.77 20.80 41.17
CA ALA A 39 24.98 21.00 39.97
C ALA A 39 25.29 19.98 38.87
N VAL A 40 26.58 19.66 38.64
CA VAL A 40 27.00 18.65 37.67
C VAL A 40 26.52 17.26 38.07
N ILE A 41 26.72 16.85 39.33
CA ILE A 41 26.28 15.54 39.83
C ILE A 41 24.76 15.40 39.71
N THR A 42 24.00 16.42 40.14
CA THR A 42 22.54 16.42 40.04
C THR A 42 22.08 16.37 38.58
N SER A 43 22.79 17.06 37.67
CA SER A 43 22.52 16.99 36.23
C SER A 43 22.74 15.59 35.67
N VAL A 44 23.81 14.89 36.08
CA VAL A 44 24.10 13.53 35.63
C VAL A 44 23.03 12.55 36.10
N TYR A 45 22.61 12.63 37.37
CA TYR A 45 21.53 11.78 37.87
C TYR A 45 20.20 12.05 37.17
N ARG A 46 19.84 13.32 36.95
CA ARG A 46 18.63 13.68 36.19
C ARG A 46 18.64 13.14 34.77
N GLU A 47 19.79 13.18 34.10
CA GLU A 47 19.92 12.66 32.75
C GLU A 47 19.85 11.13 32.71
N SER A 48 20.46 10.46 33.69
CA SER A 48 20.33 9.02 33.88
C SER A 48 18.87 8.62 34.14
N ASP A 49 18.17 9.31 35.04
CA ASP A 49 16.77 9.02 35.35
C ASP A 49 15.88 9.25 34.10
N ARG A 50 16.15 10.28 33.30
CA ARG A 50 15.44 10.53 32.04
C ARG A 50 15.64 9.41 31.03
N ALA A 51 16.89 8.97 30.85
CA ALA A 51 17.20 7.87 29.96
C ALA A 51 16.54 6.56 30.41
N GLN A 52 16.51 6.29 31.72
CA GLN A 52 15.84 5.10 32.25
C GLN A 52 14.31 5.19 32.11
N ALA A 53 13.70 6.34 32.42
CA ALA A 53 12.27 6.54 32.23
C ALA A 53 11.87 6.40 30.75
N LEU A 54 12.70 6.87 29.81
CA LEU A 54 12.50 6.67 28.38
C LEU A 54 12.60 5.18 28.01
N ALA A 55 13.61 4.46 28.51
CA ALA A 55 13.75 3.02 28.26
C ALA A 55 12.57 2.20 28.80
N ILE A 56 12.00 2.60 29.96
CA ILE A 56 10.78 2.01 30.51
C ILE A 56 9.59 2.29 29.59
N ALA A 57 9.46 3.52 29.06
CA ALA A 57 8.43 3.85 28.08
C ALA A 57 8.57 3.01 26.80
N GLU A 58 9.79 2.83 26.27
CA GLU A 58 10.06 1.98 25.10
C GLU A 58 9.68 0.52 25.35
N ALA A 59 9.95 0.01 26.55
CA ALA A 59 9.56 -1.34 26.92
C ALA A 59 8.04 -1.53 26.83
N GLY A 60 7.24 -0.52 27.19
CA GLY A 60 5.79 -0.56 27.01
C GLY A 60 5.35 -0.61 25.55
N ILE A 61 6.01 0.13 24.66
CA ILE A 61 5.77 0.06 23.21
C ILE A 61 6.08 -1.35 22.67
N GLU A 62 7.23 -1.90 23.05
CA GLU A 62 7.68 -3.22 22.60
C GLU A 62 6.81 -4.35 23.15
N TYR A 63 6.37 -4.25 24.42
CA TYR A 63 5.37 -5.15 25.00
C TYR A 63 4.07 -5.14 24.18
N TYR A 64 3.52 -3.96 23.89
CA TYR A 64 2.24 -3.90 23.19
C TYR A 64 2.36 -4.33 21.72
N ARG A 65 3.53 -4.10 21.09
CA ARG A 65 3.84 -4.66 19.76
C ARG A 65 3.83 -6.19 19.79
N TRP A 66 4.44 -6.80 20.81
CA TRP A 66 4.41 -8.25 21.01
C TRP A 66 2.98 -8.75 21.27
N HIS A 67 2.21 -8.04 22.09
CA HIS A 67 0.82 -8.38 22.40
C HIS A 67 -0.02 -8.44 21.13
N LEU A 68 0.04 -7.40 20.30
CA LEU A 68 -0.70 -7.35 19.03
C LEU A 68 -0.21 -8.37 17.99
N ALA A 69 1.04 -8.83 18.06
CA ALA A 69 1.50 -9.93 17.22
C ALA A 69 0.84 -11.27 17.57
N HIS A 70 0.32 -11.42 18.81
CA HIS A 70 -0.37 -12.64 19.27
C HIS A 70 -1.89 -12.47 19.32
N ALA A 71 -2.37 -11.25 19.54
CA ALA A 71 -3.79 -10.88 19.58
C ALA A 71 -4.04 -9.60 18.75
N PRO A 72 -4.09 -9.69 17.41
CA PRO A 72 -4.07 -8.50 16.52
C PRO A 72 -5.24 -7.53 16.68
N GLN A 73 -6.36 -7.99 17.23
CA GLN A 73 -7.58 -7.19 17.43
C GLN A 73 -7.80 -6.78 18.89
N ASP A 74 -6.86 -7.11 19.78
CA ASP A 74 -6.98 -6.80 21.20
C ASP A 74 -6.36 -5.43 21.51
N PHE A 75 -7.20 -4.41 21.41
CA PHE A 75 -6.87 -3.04 21.82
C PHE A 75 -7.12 -2.78 23.31
N GLN A 76 -7.40 -3.84 24.08
CA GLN A 76 -7.77 -3.77 25.49
C GLN A 76 -6.83 -4.53 26.43
N ASP A 77 -5.63 -4.88 25.96
CA ASP A 77 -4.57 -5.53 26.74
C ASP A 77 -5.05 -6.80 27.48
N GLY A 78 -5.96 -7.56 26.87
CA GLY A 78 -6.53 -8.80 27.42
C GLY A 78 -7.53 -8.60 28.55
N THR A 79 -7.81 -7.36 28.97
CA THR A 79 -8.66 -7.06 30.13
C THR A 79 -10.16 -7.01 29.81
N GLY A 80 -10.50 -6.78 28.54
CA GLY A 80 -11.89 -6.53 28.11
C GLY A 80 -12.47 -5.18 28.58
N GLN A 81 -11.63 -4.30 29.14
CA GLN A 81 -12.03 -2.98 29.64
C GLN A 81 -11.17 -1.88 29.02
N PRO A 82 -11.68 -0.64 28.91
CA PRO A 82 -10.88 0.51 28.48
C PRO A 82 -9.73 0.78 29.46
N GLY A 83 -8.58 1.16 28.90
CA GLY A 83 -7.38 1.53 29.66
C GLY A 83 -7.50 2.89 30.38
N PRO A 84 -6.38 3.42 30.91
CA PRO A 84 -5.01 3.00 30.62
C PRO A 84 -4.58 1.73 31.36
N TYR A 85 -3.59 1.02 30.80
CA TYR A 85 -3.07 -0.25 31.34
C TYR A 85 -1.71 -0.03 31.99
N VAL A 86 -1.55 -0.44 33.24
CA VAL A 86 -0.33 -0.21 34.03
C VAL A 86 0.40 -1.53 34.22
N HIS A 87 1.71 -1.52 33.91
CA HIS A 87 2.58 -2.68 34.05
C HIS A 87 3.85 -2.32 34.82
N GLU A 88 4.39 -3.30 35.53
CA GLU A 88 5.65 -3.18 36.25
C GLU A 88 6.83 -3.44 35.32
N TYR A 89 7.87 -2.62 35.42
CA TYR A 89 9.15 -2.83 34.76
C TYR A 89 10.18 -3.34 35.77
N THR A 90 10.65 -4.57 35.56
CA THR A 90 11.56 -5.25 36.50
C THR A 90 12.98 -5.37 35.94
N ASP A 91 13.96 -5.35 36.84
CA ASP A 91 15.33 -5.69 36.50
C ASP A 91 15.55 -7.20 36.37
N LYS A 92 16.78 -7.60 36.05
CA LYS A 92 17.16 -9.02 35.89
C LYS A 92 16.99 -9.86 37.17
N SER A 93 16.87 -9.23 38.33
CA SER A 93 16.62 -9.89 39.61
C SER A 93 15.13 -9.93 40.00
N GLY A 94 14.25 -9.34 39.19
CA GLY A 94 12.82 -9.25 39.46
C GLY A 94 12.42 -8.08 40.35
N THR A 95 13.33 -7.14 40.64
CA THR A 95 13.00 -5.94 41.42
C THR A 95 12.32 -4.92 40.52
N VAL A 96 11.21 -4.32 40.97
CA VAL A 96 10.50 -3.26 40.23
C VAL A 96 11.33 -1.97 40.24
N VAL A 97 11.77 -1.55 39.06
CA VAL A 97 12.55 -0.33 38.83
C VAL A 97 11.64 0.85 38.48
N GLY A 98 10.48 0.55 37.90
CA GLY A 98 9.50 1.54 37.51
C GLY A 98 8.24 0.91 36.95
N THR A 99 7.40 1.73 36.33
CA THR A 99 6.18 1.29 35.67
C THR A 99 6.04 1.97 34.32
N TYR A 100 5.39 1.28 33.38
CA TYR A 100 4.90 1.91 32.16
C TYR A 100 3.38 1.86 32.13
N THR A 101 2.76 2.93 31.64
CA THR A 101 1.31 3.07 31.51
C THR A 101 0.96 3.25 30.04
N LEU A 102 0.11 2.37 29.51
CA LEU A 102 -0.27 2.30 28.11
C LEU A 102 -1.64 2.93 27.89
N THR A 103 -1.73 3.81 26.90
CA THR A 103 -2.99 4.32 26.35
C THR A 103 -3.07 3.91 24.89
N ILE A 104 -4.10 3.14 24.56
CA ILE A 104 -4.28 2.55 23.23
C ILE A 104 -5.43 3.26 22.55
N THR A 105 -5.17 3.84 21.39
CA THR A 105 -6.21 4.36 20.50
C THR A 105 -6.41 3.34 19.37
N PRO A 106 -7.55 2.63 19.32
CA PRO A 106 -7.87 1.69 18.25
C PRO A 106 -7.89 2.35 16.87
N PRO A 107 -7.80 1.59 15.78
CA PRO A 107 -7.92 2.14 14.44
C PRO A 107 -9.31 2.72 14.20
N VAL A 108 -9.37 3.80 13.43
CA VAL A 108 -10.64 4.27 12.86
C VAL A 108 -11.16 3.26 11.84
N SER A 109 -12.47 3.24 11.60
CA SER A 109 -13.08 2.36 10.60
C SER A 109 -12.40 2.49 9.24
N GLY A 110 -12.00 1.36 8.65
CA GLY A 110 -11.29 1.32 7.37
C GLY A 110 -9.79 1.64 7.45
N SER A 111 -9.21 1.77 8.64
CA SER A 111 -7.77 1.91 8.87
C SER A 111 -7.25 0.76 9.72
N THR A 112 -5.97 0.42 9.54
CA THR A 112 -5.20 -0.49 10.41
C THR A 112 -4.31 0.28 11.38
N ILE A 113 -4.26 1.61 11.27
CA ILE A 113 -3.34 2.43 12.06
C ILE A 113 -3.85 2.53 13.50
N ILE A 114 -3.08 1.99 14.42
CA ILE A 114 -3.24 2.20 15.86
C ILE A 114 -2.28 3.29 16.34
N THR A 115 -2.63 3.92 17.45
CA THR A 115 -1.71 4.79 18.20
C THR A 115 -1.53 4.23 19.60
N ILE A 116 -0.27 4.02 19.99
CA ILE A 116 0.12 3.53 21.31
C ILE A 116 0.90 4.66 21.98
N GLU A 117 0.43 5.09 23.14
CA GLU A 117 1.18 5.98 24.01
C GLU A 117 1.64 5.20 25.24
N SER A 118 2.95 5.23 25.53
CA SER A 118 3.56 4.59 26.68
C SER A 118 4.25 5.64 27.56
N ALA A 119 3.76 5.79 28.78
CA ALA A 119 4.31 6.69 29.79
C ALA A 119 5.15 5.91 30.80
N GLY A 120 6.47 6.10 30.78
CA GLY A 120 7.43 5.45 31.67
C GLY A 120 7.75 6.32 32.89
N LYS A 121 7.73 5.70 34.07
CA LYS A 121 8.09 6.32 35.35
C LYS A 121 9.04 5.45 36.15
N LEU A 122 9.92 6.08 36.91
CA LEU A 122 10.82 5.41 37.85
C LEU A 122 10.20 5.36 39.24
N THR A 123 10.42 4.26 39.96
CA THR A 123 10.01 4.14 41.36
C THR A 123 10.82 5.07 42.26
N THR A 124 12.10 5.31 41.92
CA THR A 124 13.01 6.19 42.66
C THR A 124 12.75 7.69 42.43
N ASN A 125 12.09 8.03 41.32
CA ASN A 125 11.78 9.41 40.94
C ASN A 125 10.40 9.49 40.26
N PRO A 126 9.30 9.38 41.02
CA PRO A 126 7.95 9.26 40.47
C PRO A 126 7.44 10.52 39.75
N ASP A 127 8.03 11.67 40.05
CA ASP A 127 7.70 12.95 39.42
C ASP A 127 8.26 13.06 38.00
N LEU A 128 9.27 12.25 37.66
CA LEU A 128 9.84 12.18 36.33
C LEU A 128 9.06 11.18 35.47
N GLU A 129 8.57 11.66 34.34
CA GLU A 129 7.80 10.88 33.37
C GLU A 129 8.31 11.19 31.97
N LYS A 130 8.52 10.14 31.16
CA LYS A 130 8.79 10.23 29.72
C LYS A 130 7.67 9.53 28.98
N VAL A 131 7.20 10.11 27.88
CA VAL A 131 6.08 9.56 27.11
C VAL A 131 6.47 9.42 25.64
N ILE A 132 6.30 8.22 25.12
CA ILE A 132 6.51 7.90 23.72
C ILE A 132 5.16 7.62 23.06
N ARG A 133 4.94 8.21 21.90
CA ARG A 133 3.83 7.90 21.01
C ARG A 133 4.36 7.16 19.79
N VAL A 134 3.79 6.00 19.51
CA VAL A 134 4.08 5.22 18.32
C VAL A 134 2.82 4.98 17.52
N ARG A 135 2.88 5.24 16.23
CA ARG A 135 1.84 4.82 15.29
C ARG A 135 2.30 3.54 14.61
N MET A 136 1.47 2.51 14.64
CA MET A 136 1.73 1.25 13.95
C MET A 136 0.57 0.91 13.04
N GLY A 137 0.81 0.18 11.96
CA GLY A 137 -0.25 -0.32 11.09
C GLY A 137 0.15 -1.61 10.39
N ILE A 138 -0.84 -2.35 9.93
CA ILE A 138 -0.63 -3.57 9.15
C ILE A 138 -0.66 -3.15 7.67
N PRO A 139 0.46 -3.27 6.93
CA PRO A 139 0.46 -2.92 5.52
C PRO A 139 -0.42 -3.90 4.71
N SER A 140 -1.27 -3.34 3.87
CA SER A 140 -2.09 -4.05 2.90
C SER A 140 -1.26 -4.60 1.74
N PHE A 141 -1.77 -5.64 1.07
CA PHE A 141 -1.23 -6.06 -0.23
C PHE A 141 -1.39 -4.96 -1.28
N ALA A 142 -2.33 -4.04 -1.08
CA ALA A 142 -2.55 -2.84 -1.88
C ALA A 142 -1.47 -1.76 -1.64
N LYS A 143 -0.20 -2.11 -1.86
CA LYS A 143 0.93 -1.17 -1.91
C LYS A 143 1.49 -0.95 -3.32
N TYR A 144 1.11 -1.82 -4.26
CA TYR A 144 1.61 -1.81 -5.63
C TYR A 144 0.67 -1.05 -6.54
N ALA A 145 1.21 -0.28 -7.49
CA ALA A 145 0.43 0.15 -8.65
C ALA A 145 0.06 -1.06 -9.52
N ALA A 146 1.00 -2.00 -9.69
CA ALA A 146 0.76 -3.28 -10.34
C ALA A 146 1.60 -4.41 -9.72
N VAL A 147 0.96 -5.52 -9.38
CA VAL A 147 1.61 -6.76 -8.93
C VAL A 147 1.15 -7.93 -9.79
N LEU A 148 2.10 -8.75 -10.26
CA LEU A 148 1.85 -9.85 -11.18
C LEU A 148 2.51 -11.17 -10.79
N ASN A 149 1.89 -12.28 -11.18
CA ASN A 149 2.45 -13.63 -11.03
C ASN A 149 2.86 -14.25 -12.38
N ALA A 150 3.28 -13.43 -13.35
CA ALA A 150 3.57 -13.86 -14.72
C ALA A 150 4.54 -12.91 -15.45
N ASN A 151 5.17 -13.37 -16.54
CA ASN A 151 5.92 -12.49 -17.43
C ASN A 151 5.00 -11.42 -18.03
N VAL A 152 5.46 -10.17 -18.09
CA VAL A 152 4.61 -9.03 -18.41
C VAL A 152 5.33 -7.97 -19.22
N ARG A 153 4.58 -7.34 -20.14
CA ARG A 153 5.02 -6.15 -20.87
C ARG A 153 4.14 -4.94 -20.55
N PHE A 154 4.79 -3.87 -20.11
CA PHE A 154 4.22 -2.52 -20.04
C PHE A 154 4.62 -1.77 -21.30
N GLY A 155 3.88 -1.97 -22.40
CA GLY A 155 4.20 -1.35 -23.69
C GLY A 155 4.17 0.18 -23.68
N GLN A 156 4.64 0.81 -24.77
CA GLN A 156 4.58 2.26 -24.98
C GLN A 156 3.17 2.82 -24.72
N GLY A 157 3.11 4.08 -24.28
CA GLY A 157 1.86 4.73 -23.85
C GLY A 157 1.43 4.34 -22.43
N THR A 158 2.24 3.59 -21.69
CA THR A 158 2.03 3.35 -20.25
C THR A 158 2.83 4.33 -19.41
N GLU A 159 2.20 4.93 -18.42
CA GLU A 159 2.87 5.72 -17.39
C GLU A 159 2.40 5.22 -16.02
N VAL A 160 3.35 4.96 -15.12
CA VAL A 160 3.07 4.34 -13.82
C VAL A 160 3.60 5.18 -12.66
N PHE A 161 2.71 5.47 -11.71
CA PHE A 161 2.97 6.20 -10.48
C PHE A 161 2.78 5.27 -9.28
N GLY A 162 3.81 4.50 -8.95
CA GLY A 162 3.80 3.55 -7.83
C GLY A 162 4.65 2.32 -8.12
N GLU A 163 4.92 1.53 -7.08
CA GLU A 163 5.78 0.35 -7.20
C GLU A 163 5.15 -0.70 -8.12
N ILE A 164 5.99 -1.34 -8.93
CA ILE A 164 5.61 -2.49 -9.76
C ILE A 164 6.40 -3.71 -9.32
N HIS A 165 5.73 -4.85 -9.25
CA HIS A 165 6.37 -6.12 -9.01
C HIS A 165 5.82 -7.21 -9.92
N SER A 166 6.69 -8.10 -10.40
CA SER A 166 6.27 -9.38 -10.96
C SER A 166 7.10 -10.54 -10.41
N ASN A 167 6.44 -11.65 -10.10
CA ASN A 167 7.13 -12.92 -9.84
C ASN A 167 7.78 -13.50 -11.11
N GLY A 168 7.32 -13.05 -12.29
CA GLY A 168 7.95 -13.29 -13.58
C GLY A 168 8.83 -12.12 -14.02
N GLY A 169 9.24 -12.12 -15.28
CA GLY A 169 10.00 -11.02 -15.87
C GLY A 169 9.14 -9.82 -16.28
N VAL A 170 9.76 -8.65 -16.35
CA VAL A 170 9.12 -7.38 -16.70
C VAL A 170 9.83 -6.72 -17.87
N ARG A 171 9.15 -6.60 -19.01
CA ARG A 171 9.52 -5.70 -20.10
C ARG A 171 8.78 -4.38 -19.92
N PHE A 172 9.50 -3.29 -19.76
CA PHE A 172 8.91 -1.98 -19.49
C PHE A 172 9.29 -0.97 -20.58
N ASP A 173 8.34 -0.67 -21.47
CA ASP A 173 8.52 0.25 -22.60
C ASP A 173 7.74 1.57 -22.41
N GLY A 174 7.29 1.84 -21.18
CA GLY A 174 6.60 3.07 -20.77
C GLY A 174 7.50 4.01 -19.95
N ILE A 175 6.89 4.77 -19.03
CA ILE A 175 7.60 5.58 -18.02
C ILE A 175 7.21 5.12 -16.61
N ALA A 176 8.19 4.79 -15.77
CA ALA A 176 7.99 4.37 -14.39
C ALA A 176 8.54 5.44 -13.43
N HIS A 177 7.64 6.04 -12.63
CA HIS A 177 7.98 7.06 -11.63
C HIS A 177 8.41 6.48 -10.27
N ASN A 178 8.45 5.15 -10.14
CA ASN A 178 8.85 4.46 -8.93
C ASN A 178 9.58 3.15 -9.30
N LEU A 179 9.98 2.40 -8.29
CA LEU A 179 10.75 1.18 -8.43
C LEU A 179 9.98 0.10 -9.20
N VAL A 180 10.64 -0.49 -10.21
CA VAL A 180 10.16 -1.66 -10.93
C VAL A 180 10.96 -2.89 -10.51
N THR A 181 10.29 -3.93 -10.04
CA THR A 181 10.93 -5.11 -9.46
C THR A 181 10.50 -6.42 -10.11
N SER A 182 11.40 -7.40 -10.14
CA SER A 182 11.13 -8.76 -10.59
C SER A 182 11.76 -9.79 -9.67
N ALA A 183 11.09 -10.94 -9.49
CA ALA A 183 11.67 -12.07 -8.80
C ALA A 183 12.68 -12.88 -9.64
N GLN A 184 12.69 -12.67 -10.96
CA GLN A 184 13.62 -13.34 -11.87
C GLN A 184 14.93 -12.56 -11.95
N ASP A 185 16.08 -13.24 -12.01
CA ASP A 185 17.34 -12.55 -12.37
C ASP A 185 17.36 -12.21 -13.87
N GLN A 186 16.86 -13.15 -14.68
CA GLN A 186 16.75 -13.09 -16.13
C GLN A 186 15.62 -14.02 -16.58
N TYR A 187 15.04 -13.75 -17.76
CA TYR A 187 13.95 -14.56 -18.29
C TYR A 187 13.90 -14.50 -19.82
N ASP A 188 13.13 -15.42 -20.40
CA ASP A 188 12.82 -15.43 -21.83
C ASP A 188 11.58 -14.53 -22.05
N ASP A 189 11.76 -13.35 -22.67
CA ASP A 189 10.65 -12.44 -22.98
C ASP A 189 9.73 -13.11 -24.00
N PRO A 190 8.46 -13.42 -23.66
CA PRO A 190 7.54 -14.06 -24.59
C PRO A 190 7.16 -13.19 -25.79
N ASP A 191 7.51 -11.90 -25.79
CA ASP A 191 7.18 -10.97 -26.88
C ASP A 191 8.20 -10.95 -28.03
N HIS A 192 9.29 -11.72 -27.94
CA HIS A 192 10.19 -11.95 -29.07
C HIS A 192 10.95 -13.28 -28.93
N THR A 193 11.71 -13.64 -29.96
CA THR A 193 12.69 -14.74 -29.89
C THR A 193 14.08 -14.19 -29.63
N GLY A 194 14.91 -14.88 -28.86
CA GLY A 194 16.30 -14.48 -28.68
C GLY A 194 16.94 -15.05 -27.42
N GLN A 195 17.94 -14.34 -26.93
CA GLN A 195 18.56 -14.64 -25.63
C GLN A 195 17.68 -14.17 -24.47
N LYS A 196 17.97 -14.67 -23.27
CA LYS A 196 17.32 -14.21 -22.05
C LYS A 196 17.78 -12.81 -21.70
N GLU A 197 16.84 -12.00 -21.23
CA GLU A 197 17.06 -10.63 -20.81
C GLU A 197 16.90 -10.50 -19.30
N PHE A 198 17.41 -9.40 -18.74
CA PHE A 198 17.30 -9.12 -17.31
C PHE A 198 15.84 -9.19 -16.82
N GLY A 199 15.67 -9.60 -15.56
CA GLY A 199 14.37 -9.74 -14.90
C GLY A 199 13.50 -8.48 -15.01
N VAL A 200 14.13 -7.29 -15.06
CA VAL A 200 13.50 -6.05 -15.50
C VAL A 200 14.33 -5.42 -16.61
N HIS A 201 13.74 -5.28 -17.80
CA HIS A 201 14.40 -4.67 -18.96
C HIS A 201 13.46 -3.75 -19.74
N THR A 202 14.02 -3.05 -20.73
CA THR A 202 13.27 -2.15 -21.61
C THR A 202 13.76 -2.20 -23.04
N HIS A 203 12.84 -2.08 -24.00
CA HIS A 203 13.16 -2.03 -25.42
C HIS A 203 13.16 -0.61 -25.98
N VAL A 204 12.96 0.40 -25.14
CA VAL A 204 13.03 1.82 -25.53
C VAL A 204 14.45 2.14 -26.00
N ASN A 205 14.57 2.73 -27.18
CA ASN A 205 15.84 3.13 -27.74
C ASN A 205 16.52 4.16 -26.84
N VAL A 206 17.83 4.02 -26.62
CA VAL A 206 18.57 4.92 -25.72
C VAL A 206 18.60 6.33 -26.35
N PRO A 207 18.25 7.40 -25.60
CA PRO A 207 18.32 8.76 -26.10
C PRO A 207 19.71 9.09 -26.70
N PRO A 208 19.77 9.86 -27.80
CA PRO A 208 18.70 10.65 -28.41
C PRO A 208 17.80 9.89 -29.40
N ALA A 209 17.98 8.59 -29.59
CA ALA A 209 17.09 7.79 -30.44
C ALA A 209 15.69 7.66 -29.81
N THR A 210 14.67 7.47 -30.64
CA THR A 210 13.27 7.37 -30.21
C THR A 210 12.64 6.04 -30.63
N GLY A 211 11.52 5.67 -30.00
CA GLY A 211 10.80 4.43 -30.32
C GLY A 211 11.25 3.22 -29.49
N VAL A 212 10.76 2.04 -29.88
CA VAL A 212 11.10 0.74 -29.28
C VAL A 212 11.60 -0.23 -30.34
N THR A 213 12.44 -1.16 -29.92
CA THR A 213 12.89 -2.28 -30.74
C THR A 213 12.08 -3.53 -30.41
N ASP A 214 11.56 -4.27 -31.39
CA ASP A 214 10.75 -5.48 -31.14
C ASP A 214 11.56 -6.79 -31.12
N THR A 215 12.89 -6.70 -31.08
CA THR A 215 13.82 -7.84 -30.99
C THR A 215 14.63 -7.78 -29.70
N ALA A 216 15.15 -8.93 -29.26
CA ALA A 216 16.05 -9.04 -28.10
C ALA A 216 17.21 -8.03 -28.16
N ARG A 217 17.57 -7.47 -27.00
CA ARG A 217 18.62 -6.45 -26.87
C ARG A 217 19.81 -6.99 -26.08
N PRO A 218 20.99 -7.14 -26.73
CA PRO A 218 22.23 -7.54 -26.05
C PRO A 218 22.53 -6.76 -24.78
N LEU A 219 22.44 -5.43 -24.83
CA LEU A 219 22.74 -4.56 -23.69
C LEU A 219 21.74 -4.68 -22.52
N GLU A 220 20.61 -5.35 -22.72
CA GLU A 220 19.61 -5.64 -21.69
C GLU A 220 19.63 -7.14 -21.31
N SER A 221 20.71 -7.85 -21.65
CA SER A 221 20.90 -9.29 -21.40
C SER A 221 22.25 -9.56 -20.72
N PRO A 222 22.34 -10.58 -19.84
CA PRO A 222 23.64 -11.10 -19.42
C PRO A 222 24.46 -11.61 -20.63
N PRO A 223 25.80 -11.51 -20.61
CA PRO A 223 26.66 -11.14 -19.49
C PRO A 223 26.92 -9.63 -19.37
N ASP A 224 26.22 -8.77 -20.12
CA ASP A 224 26.39 -7.33 -19.98
C ASP A 224 26.01 -6.86 -18.57
N ALA A 225 26.53 -5.70 -18.16
CA ALA A 225 26.13 -5.09 -16.91
C ALA A 225 24.76 -4.40 -17.06
N VAL A 226 23.95 -4.43 -16.00
CA VAL A 226 22.66 -3.73 -15.97
C VAL A 226 22.90 -2.24 -16.19
N GLN A 227 22.36 -1.71 -17.29
CA GLN A 227 22.50 -0.29 -17.62
C GLN A 227 21.61 0.57 -16.72
N ASP A 228 22.09 1.76 -16.37
CA ASP A 228 21.21 2.80 -15.84
C ASP A 228 20.33 3.34 -16.96
N ARG A 229 19.02 3.29 -16.73
CA ARG A 229 17.96 3.58 -17.70
C ARG A 229 16.97 4.56 -17.08
N SER A 230 17.48 5.64 -16.50
CA SER A 230 16.69 6.71 -15.87
C SER A 230 15.74 7.43 -16.83
N ASP A 231 15.89 7.21 -18.15
CA ASP A 231 14.94 7.62 -19.19
C ASP A 231 13.61 6.86 -19.14
N VAL A 232 13.62 5.64 -18.59
CA VAL A 232 12.44 4.76 -18.46
C VAL A 232 12.10 4.51 -16.99
N PHE A 233 13.12 4.23 -16.16
CA PHE A 233 13.02 3.91 -14.75
C PHE A 233 13.55 5.08 -13.92
N LEU A 234 12.70 6.07 -13.64
CA LEU A 234 13.13 7.35 -13.06
C LEU A 234 13.75 7.19 -11.65
N VAL A 235 13.28 6.20 -10.89
CA VAL A 235 13.85 5.81 -9.58
C VAL A 235 14.82 4.64 -9.72
N GLY A 236 14.50 3.68 -10.58
CA GLY A 236 15.36 2.54 -10.88
C GLY A 236 14.61 1.21 -11.00
N ARG A 237 15.39 0.14 -11.12
CA ARG A 237 14.91 -1.24 -11.25
C ARG A 237 15.71 -2.17 -10.34
N GLN A 238 15.05 -3.17 -9.75
CA GLN A 238 15.70 -4.15 -8.87
C GLN A 238 15.27 -5.58 -9.21
N PHE A 239 16.25 -6.45 -9.38
CA PHE A 239 16.06 -7.85 -9.68
C PHE A 239 17.37 -8.63 -9.45
N PRO A 240 17.31 -9.90 -9.03
CA PRO A 240 16.13 -10.56 -8.48
C PRO A 240 15.79 -10.01 -7.08
N VAL A 241 14.51 -9.96 -6.74
CA VAL A 241 14.01 -9.74 -5.36
C VAL A 241 13.09 -10.89 -4.93
N PRO A 242 12.75 -11.08 -3.64
CA PRO A 242 11.82 -12.12 -3.24
C PRO A 242 10.46 -12.01 -3.95
N ALA A 243 9.89 -13.15 -4.33
CA ALA A 243 8.56 -13.22 -4.93
C ALA A 243 7.47 -12.80 -3.93
N VAL A 244 6.42 -12.15 -4.44
CA VAL A 244 5.20 -11.85 -3.70
C VAL A 244 4.30 -13.09 -3.65
N ASP A 245 3.76 -13.40 -2.47
CA ASP A 245 2.85 -14.54 -2.30
C ASP A 245 1.43 -14.21 -2.80
N PHE A 246 1.08 -14.73 -3.98
CA PHE A 246 -0.29 -14.65 -4.53
C PHE A 246 -1.25 -15.66 -3.89
N ALA A 247 -0.77 -16.73 -3.26
CA ALA A 247 -1.62 -17.74 -2.65
C ALA A 247 -2.31 -17.21 -1.39
N GLY A 248 -1.64 -16.37 -0.60
CA GLY A 248 -2.23 -15.68 0.55
C GLY A 248 -3.42 -14.76 0.18
N ILE A 249 -3.51 -14.31 -1.08
CA ILE A 249 -4.64 -13.52 -1.59
C ILE A 249 -5.88 -14.43 -1.81
N THR A 250 -5.70 -15.75 -1.94
CA THR A 250 -6.74 -16.69 -2.39
C THR A 250 -7.64 -17.28 -1.30
N SER A 251 -7.17 -17.41 -0.06
CA SER A 251 -7.91 -17.99 1.08
C SER A 251 -9.16 -17.17 1.47
N ASN A 252 -9.19 -15.90 1.11
CA ASN A 252 -10.14 -14.90 1.58
C ASN A 252 -11.55 -15.02 0.94
N LEU A 253 -11.68 -15.50 -0.31
CA LEU A 253 -12.98 -15.48 -1.02
C LEU A 253 -14.06 -16.38 -0.40
N SER A 254 -13.70 -17.48 0.26
CA SER A 254 -14.68 -18.35 0.92
C SER A 254 -15.19 -17.72 2.23
N GLU A 255 -14.32 -17.04 2.96
CA GLU A 255 -14.67 -16.29 4.17
C GLU A 255 -15.57 -15.10 3.81
N MET A 256 -15.20 -14.33 2.78
CA MET A 256 -16.04 -13.25 2.25
C MET A 256 -17.45 -13.71 1.90
N ARG A 257 -17.60 -14.93 1.34
CA ARG A 257 -18.92 -15.47 1.05
C ARG A 257 -19.74 -15.65 2.33
N ILE A 258 -19.14 -16.22 3.38
CA ILE A 258 -19.80 -16.46 4.67
C ILE A 258 -20.19 -15.11 5.30
N ASP A 259 -19.29 -14.14 5.32
CA ASP A 259 -19.52 -12.81 5.87
C ASP A 259 -20.60 -12.05 5.10
N ALA A 260 -20.63 -12.19 3.77
CA ALA A 260 -21.65 -11.57 2.94
C ALA A 260 -23.04 -12.20 3.17
N ILE A 261 -23.11 -13.50 3.46
CA ILE A 261 -24.36 -14.16 3.84
C ILE A 261 -24.82 -13.71 5.23
N ALA A 262 -23.87 -13.53 6.16
CA ALA A 262 -24.16 -13.16 7.55
C ALA A 262 -24.62 -11.71 7.70
N GLY A 263 -24.01 -10.77 6.98
CA GLY A 263 -24.28 -9.33 7.15
C GLY A 263 -24.03 -8.45 5.94
N GLY A 264 -23.77 -9.03 4.77
CA GLY A 264 -23.52 -8.30 3.53
C GLY A 264 -24.61 -8.44 2.49
N PHE A 265 -24.26 -8.16 1.24
CA PHE A 265 -25.16 -8.39 0.10
C PHE A 265 -24.70 -9.61 -0.69
N TYR A 266 -25.39 -10.72 -0.50
CA TYR A 266 -25.11 -11.97 -1.20
C TYR A 266 -26.10 -12.25 -2.33
N ARG A 267 -25.62 -12.70 -3.50
CA ARG A 267 -26.47 -13.27 -4.56
C ARG A 267 -25.87 -14.56 -5.13
N PRO A 268 -26.69 -15.62 -5.29
CA PRO A 268 -26.24 -16.87 -5.89
C PRO A 268 -26.07 -16.72 -7.41
N THR A 269 -25.54 -17.76 -8.06
CA THR A 269 -25.49 -17.83 -9.53
C THR A 269 -26.89 -17.68 -10.14
N SER A 270 -26.99 -16.88 -11.21
CA SER A 270 -28.24 -16.74 -11.95
C SER A 270 -28.52 -17.98 -12.82
N THR A 271 -29.78 -18.41 -12.89
CA THR A 271 -30.16 -19.64 -13.61
C THR A 271 -30.52 -19.40 -15.07
N THR A 272 -31.03 -18.20 -15.40
CA THR A 272 -31.53 -17.83 -16.73
C THR A 272 -30.81 -16.64 -17.34
N ALA A 273 -29.89 -16.03 -16.60
CA ALA A 273 -29.19 -14.82 -16.99
C ALA A 273 -27.68 -15.06 -17.13
N LEU A 274 -26.96 -14.02 -17.55
CA LEU A 274 -25.51 -14.08 -17.80
C LEU A 274 -24.67 -13.58 -16.61
N GLY A 275 -25.34 -13.12 -15.55
CA GLY A 275 -24.76 -12.48 -14.39
C GLY A 275 -25.55 -11.24 -13.96
N TYR A 276 -24.88 -10.36 -13.22
CA TYR A 276 -25.48 -9.18 -12.61
C TYR A 276 -24.70 -7.90 -12.92
N GLU A 277 -25.37 -6.76 -12.90
CA GLU A 277 -24.71 -5.46 -12.98
C GLU A 277 -25.03 -4.63 -11.74
N ILE A 278 -23.98 -4.03 -11.18
CA ILE A 278 -24.02 -3.13 -10.03
C ILE A 278 -23.67 -1.73 -10.51
N VAL A 279 -24.53 -0.77 -10.25
CA VAL A 279 -24.28 0.65 -10.51
C VAL A 279 -24.25 1.38 -9.18
N LEU A 280 -23.05 1.77 -8.73
CA LEU A 280 -22.83 2.49 -7.47
C LEU A 280 -23.31 3.94 -7.56
N LYS A 281 -23.86 4.46 -6.46
CA LYS A 281 -24.36 5.83 -6.37
C LYS A 281 -23.74 6.58 -5.19
N THR A 282 -23.75 7.91 -5.29
CA THR A 282 -23.21 8.84 -4.28
C THR A 282 -24.13 9.07 -3.09
N ASN A 283 -25.14 8.22 -2.89
CA ASN A 283 -26.10 8.33 -1.78
C ASN A 283 -26.13 7.04 -0.94
N ASP A 284 -24.99 6.35 -0.86
CA ASP A 284 -24.82 5.07 -0.16
C ASP A 284 -25.81 3.98 -0.61
N THR A 285 -26.18 3.98 -1.90
CA THR A 285 -26.97 2.92 -2.50
C THR A 285 -26.35 2.43 -3.81
N PHE A 286 -26.84 1.33 -4.32
CA PHE A 286 -26.52 0.84 -5.66
C PHE A 286 -27.74 0.28 -6.35
N ASP A 287 -27.80 0.45 -7.67
CA ASP A 287 -28.79 -0.26 -8.49
C ASP A 287 -28.25 -1.62 -8.86
N PHE A 288 -29.10 -2.64 -8.72
CA PHE A 288 -28.76 -4.02 -9.00
C PHE A 288 -29.62 -4.54 -10.14
N TYR A 289 -28.98 -4.99 -11.21
CA TYR A 289 -29.62 -5.50 -12.40
C TYR A 289 -29.25 -6.96 -12.62
N VAL A 290 -30.16 -7.71 -13.24
CA VAL A 290 -29.83 -8.96 -13.91
C VAL A 290 -29.49 -8.69 -15.37
N VAL A 291 -28.42 -9.31 -15.89
CA VAL A 291 -27.96 -9.14 -17.28
C VAL A 291 -28.63 -10.17 -18.17
N ASN A 292 -29.51 -9.70 -19.07
CA ASN A 292 -30.29 -10.57 -19.95
C ASN A 292 -29.51 -10.96 -21.21
N SER A 293 -28.70 -10.04 -21.74
CA SER A 293 -27.89 -10.30 -22.93
C SER A 293 -26.65 -9.41 -22.99
N LEU A 294 -25.61 -9.90 -23.67
CA LEU A 294 -24.44 -9.12 -24.04
C LEU A 294 -24.57 -8.58 -25.46
N VAL A 295 -23.77 -7.55 -25.76
CA VAL A 295 -23.66 -7.01 -27.12
C VAL A 295 -23.22 -8.14 -28.04
N PRO A 296 -23.95 -8.43 -29.13
CA PRO A 296 -23.56 -9.45 -30.09
C PRO A 296 -22.18 -9.15 -30.66
N VAL A 297 -21.40 -10.21 -30.91
CA VAL A 297 -20.09 -10.08 -31.54
C VAL A 297 -20.26 -9.45 -32.94
N PRO A 298 -19.58 -8.32 -33.24
CA PRO A 298 -19.66 -7.71 -34.58
C PRO A 298 -19.22 -8.67 -35.69
N SER A 299 -19.73 -8.45 -36.90
CA SER A 299 -19.37 -9.29 -38.06
C SER A 299 -17.85 -9.30 -38.29
N ASN A 300 -17.27 -10.50 -38.42
CA ASN A 300 -15.83 -10.74 -38.56
C ASN A 300 -14.97 -10.31 -37.36
N CYS A 301 -15.55 -9.99 -36.20
CA CYS A 301 -14.83 -9.89 -34.94
C CYS A 301 -14.69 -11.30 -34.35
N SER A 302 -13.47 -11.77 -34.14
CA SER A 302 -13.23 -13.16 -33.70
C SER A 302 -12.01 -13.28 -32.79
N ASN A 303 -11.96 -14.36 -32.02
CA ASN A 303 -10.88 -14.67 -31.10
C ASN A 303 -9.65 -15.24 -31.85
N VAL A 304 -8.97 -14.40 -32.62
CA VAL A 304 -7.83 -14.84 -33.46
C VAL A 304 -6.60 -15.30 -32.66
N ASN A 305 -6.50 -14.87 -31.40
CA ASN A 305 -5.40 -15.25 -30.50
C ASN A 305 -5.77 -16.42 -29.56
N ASN A 306 -6.94 -17.05 -29.76
CA ASN A 306 -7.43 -18.16 -28.93
C ASN A 306 -7.38 -17.87 -27.42
N GLN A 307 -7.69 -16.63 -27.01
CA GLN A 307 -7.68 -16.23 -25.61
C GLN A 307 -8.83 -16.89 -24.87
N ASP A 308 -8.54 -17.56 -23.76
CA ASP A 308 -9.56 -18.19 -22.91
C ASP A 308 -10.56 -17.16 -22.39
N GLY A 309 -11.85 -17.48 -22.45
CA GLY A 309 -12.93 -16.59 -22.02
C GLY A 309 -13.17 -15.35 -22.90
N TRP A 310 -12.61 -15.30 -24.12
CA TRP A 310 -12.86 -14.21 -25.06
C TRP A 310 -14.36 -14.05 -25.35
N GLY A 311 -14.82 -12.80 -25.38
CA GLY A 311 -16.21 -12.43 -25.65
C GLY A 311 -16.34 -10.91 -25.69
N THR A 312 -17.54 -10.38 -25.91
CA THR A 312 -17.74 -8.92 -25.91
C THR A 312 -17.70 -8.33 -24.51
N TRP A 313 -18.14 -9.06 -23.49
CA TRP A 313 -18.20 -8.61 -22.09
C TRP A 313 -18.87 -7.23 -21.93
N SER A 314 -19.81 -6.89 -22.80
CA SER A 314 -20.53 -5.61 -22.79
C SER A 314 -22.01 -5.89 -22.64
N VAL A 315 -22.64 -5.28 -21.64
CA VAL A 315 -24.08 -5.45 -21.40
C VAL A 315 -24.87 -4.82 -22.55
N ASN A 316 -25.85 -5.55 -23.09
CA ASN A 316 -26.77 -5.06 -24.12
C ASN A 316 -28.14 -4.78 -23.52
N THR A 317 -28.74 -5.78 -22.85
CA THR A 317 -30.01 -5.61 -22.16
C THR A 317 -29.93 -6.13 -20.73
N LYS A 318 -30.63 -5.43 -19.83
CA LYS A 318 -30.66 -5.72 -18.39
C LYS A 318 -32.02 -5.38 -17.81
N THR A 319 -32.36 -6.02 -16.70
CA THR A 319 -33.60 -5.76 -15.96
C THR A 319 -33.25 -5.35 -14.54
N LEU A 320 -33.82 -4.24 -14.07
CA LEU A 320 -33.61 -3.77 -12.70
C LEU A 320 -34.28 -4.74 -11.72
N LEU A 321 -33.51 -5.21 -10.74
CA LEU A 321 -34.03 -5.99 -9.61
C LEU A 321 -34.37 -5.10 -8.42
N GLY A 322 -33.64 -4.00 -8.24
CA GLY A 322 -33.94 -2.99 -7.23
C GLY A 322 -32.78 -2.04 -6.98
N ASN A 323 -33.05 -1.02 -6.18
CA ASN A 323 -32.04 -0.18 -5.54
C ASN A 323 -31.86 -0.66 -4.10
N TYR A 324 -30.62 -0.86 -3.69
CA TYR A 324 -30.28 -1.41 -2.37
C TYR A 324 -29.32 -0.47 -1.64
N PRO A 325 -29.43 -0.32 -0.32
CA PRO A 325 -28.44 0.39 0.47
C PRO A 325 -27.10 -0.38 0.46
N MET A 326 -26.00 0.35 0.65
CA MET A 326 -24.70 -0.26 0.89
C MET A 326 -24.78 -1.16 2.14
N PRO A 327 -24.29 -2.41 2.07
CA PRO A 327 -24.35 -3.31 3.23
C PRO A 327 -23.51 -2.78 4.39
N ALA A 328 -23.95 -3.02 5.64
CA ALA A 328 -23.27 -2.50 6.84
C ALA A 328 -21.84 -3.02 7.01
N ASN A 329 -21.55 -4.25 6.57
CA ASN A 329 -20.20 -4.80 6.54
C ASN A 329 -19.42 -4.44 5.26
N ASN A 330 -19.99 -3.59 4.39
CA ASN A 330 -19.38 -3.10 3.17
C ASN A 330 -18.98 -4.18 2.15
N LEU A 331 -19.61 -5.35 2.22
CA LEU A 331 -19.28 -6.49 1.38
C LEU A 331 -20.45 -6.89 0.48
N ILE A 332 -20.19 -6.92 -0.82
CA ILE A 332 -21.07 -7.43 -1.85
C ILE A 332 -20.43 -8.69 -2.44
N PHE A 333 -21.10 -9.82 -2.37
CA PHE A 333 -20.60 -11.10 -2.86
C PHE A 333 -21.58 -11.71 -3.87
N ILE A 334 -21.09 -11.98 -5.08
CA ILE A 334 -21.90 -12.48 -6.19
C ILE A 334 -21.31 -13.79 -6.72
N GLU A 335 -22.08 -14.86 -6.74
CA GLU A 335 -21.66 -16.15 -7.31
C GLU A 335 -21.80 -16.20 -8.84
N ASP A 336 -21.65 -15.08 -9.53
CA ASP A 336 -21.83 -14.98 -10.98
C ASP A 336 -20.94 -13.90 -11.58
N ASN A 337 -20.92 -13.77 -12.91
CA ASN A 337 -20.24 -12.66 -13.56
C ASN A 337 -20.88 -11.34 -13.15
N VAL A 338 -20.04 -10.32 -12.96
CA VAL A 338 -20.49 -9.00 -12.50
C VAL A 338 -20.00 -7.90 -13.44
N TRP A 339 -20.88 -6.95 -13.75
CA TRP A 339 -20.51 -5.67 -14.34
C TRP A 339 -20.61 -4.59 -13.30
N VAL A 340 -19.60 -3.72 -13.18
CA VAL A 340 -19.56 -2.66 -12.17
C VAL A 340 -19.29 -1.32 -12.82
N SER A 341 -20.00 -0.29 -12.37
CA SER A 341 -19.77 1.12 -12.74
C SER A 341 -20.35 2.06 -11.68
N GLY A 342 -20.08 3.35 -11.79
CA GLY A 342 -20.71 4.39 -10.98
C GLY A 342 -19.74 5.15 -10.09
N THR A 343 -20.27 5.81 -9.07
CA THR A 343 -19.49 6.68 -8.18
C THR A 343 -19.94 6.46 -6.75
N ILE A 344 -18.99 6.44 -5.82
CA ILE A 344 -19.26 6.40 -4.38
C ILE A 344 -18.89 7.75 -3.75
N ASP A 345 -19.46 8.05 -2.59
CA ASP A 345 -19.16 9.28 -1.83
C ASP A 345 -19.18 8.96 -0.33
N GLY A 346 -18.04 9.12 0.35
CA GLY A 346 -17.91 8.84 1.79
C GLY A 346 -18.08 7.37 2.19
N SER A 347 -17.92 6.44 1.23
CA SER A 347 -18.29 5.04 1.38
C SER A 347 -17.14 4.09 1.03
N ARG A 348 -17.08 2.92 1.66
CA ARG A 348 -16.08 1.89 1.36
C ARG A 348 -16.81 0.62 0.97
N VAL A 349 -16.44 -0.05 -0.12
CA VAL A 349 -17.11 -1.28 -0.55
C VAL A 349 -16.15 -2.25 -1.23
N THR A 350 -16.33 -3.53 -0.93
CA THR A 350 -15.67 -4.61 -1.66
C THR A 350 -16.71 -5.45 -2.39
N ILE A 351 -16.52 -5.61 -3.70
CA ILE A 351 -17.35 -6.43 -4.57
C ILE A 351 -16.54 -7.65 -4.99
N ALA A 352 -16.92 -8.81 -4.49
CA ALA A 352 -16.30 -10.08 -4.77
C ALA A 352 -17.18 -10.92 -5.72
N ALA A 353 -16.56 -11.54 -6.72
CA ALA A 353 -17.22 -12.48 -7.61
C ALA A 353 -16.48 -13.83 -7.59
N ALA A 354 -17.10 -14.86 -7.01
CA ALA A 354 -16.54 -16.21 -6.94
C ALA A 354 -17.62 -17.27 -6.76
N ARG A 355 -17.38 -18.49 -7.28
CA ARG A 355 -18.29 -19.64 -7.15
C ARG A 355 -17.64 -20.75 -6.33
N PHE A 356 -18.45 -21.44 -5.54
CA PHE A 356 -18.03 -22.58 -4.72
C PHE A 356 -18.93 -23.81 -4.94
N PRO A 357 -18.38 -25.04 -4.99
CA PRO A 357 -16.94 -25.35 -4.98
C PRO A 357 -16.21 -24.79 -6.22
N ASP A 358 -14.92 -24.49 -6.08
CA ASP A 358 -14.14 -23.90 -7.16
C ASP A 358 -14.05 -24.86 -8.36
N ASN A 359 -14.32 -24.32 -9.54
CA ASN A 359 -14.17 -25.01 -10.82
C ASN A 359 -13.71 -24.02 -11.87
N ALA A 360 -12.51 -24.25 -12.42
CA ALA A 360 -11.84 -23.39 -13.38
C ALA A 360 -12.71 -22.98 -14.59
N SER A 361 -13.61 -23.85 -15.04
CA SER A 361 -14.49 -23.60 -16.18
C SER A 361 -15.65 -22.65 -15.87
N THR A 362 -15.99 -22.46 -14.60
CA THR A 362 -17.12 -21.65 -14.17
C THR A 362 -16.74 -20.45 -13.30
N ARG A 363 -15.45 -20.21 -13.06
CA ARG A 363 -14.98 -19.07 -12.27
C ARG A 363 -15.53 -17.77 -12.86
N PRO A 364 -16.28 -16.96 -12.10
CA PRO A 364 -16.84 -15.72 -12.59
C PRO A 364 -15.76 -14.64 -12.75
N SER A 365 -16.06 -13.68 -13.62
CA SER A 365 -15.24 -12.49 -13.85
C SER A 365 -16.00 -11.23 -13.45
N ILE A 366 -15.27 -10.18 -13.09
CA ILE A 366 -15.81 -8.82 -12.95
C ILE A 366 -15.45 -8.04 -14.21
N THR A 367 -16.34 -7.18 -14.70
CA THR A 367 -16.10 -6.34 -15.87
C THR A 367 -16.43 -4.87 -15.57
N VAL A 368 -15.55 -3.97 -15.98
CA VAL A 368 -15.74 -2.51 -15.83
C VAL A 368 -15.69 -1.87 -17.22
N ASN A 369 -16.83 -1.37 -17.69
CA ASN A 369 -16.95 -0.79 -19.04
C ASN A 369 -17.13 0.74 -19.03
N ASN A 370 -17.46 1.31 -17.88
CA ASN A 370 -17.64 2.75 -17.68
C ASN A 370 -16.88 3.17 -16.42
N ASP A 371 -16.83 4.47 -16.18
CA ASP A 371 -16.14 5.01 -15.03
C ASP A 371 -16.62 4.41 -13.70
N LEU A 372 -15.64 4.20 -12.83
CA LEU A 372 -15.81 3.77 -11.45
C LEU A 372 -15.02 4.77 -10.61
N LEU A 373 -15.70 5.66 -9.89
CA LEU A 373 -15.09 6.90 -9.37
C LEU A 373 -15.22 7.07 -7.86
N TYR A 374 -14.22 7.73 -7.28
CA TYR A 374 -14.30 8.35 -5.95
C TYR A 374 -14.71 9.82 -6.08
N THR A 375 -15.48 10.34 -5.13
CA THR A 375 -15.65 11.81 -4.96
C THR A 375 -14.51 12.38 -4.13
N SER A 376 -13.87 11.58 -3.27
CA SER A 376 -12.80 11.98 -2.35
C SER A 376 -11.59 11.04 -2.40
N TYR A 377 -10.39 11.62 -2.40
CA TYR A 377 -9.10 10.88 -2.46
C TYR A 377 -8.35 10.88 -1.12
N THR A 378 -9.07 11.07 -0.02
CA THR A 378 -8.51 11.12 1.35
C THR A 378 -8.55 9.76 2.07
N GLY A 379 -9.00 8.71 1.38
CA GLY A 379 -9.24 7.38 1.94
C GLY A 379 -10.63 7.17 2.55
N SER A 380 -11.52 8.17 2.48
CA SER A 380 -12.94 7.99 2.82
C SER A 380 -13.65 7.06 1.83
N ASP A 381 -13.27 7.17 0.55
CA ASP A 381 -13.88 6.46 -0.56
C ASP A 381 -12.95 5.33 -0.98
N VAL A 382 -13.44 4.09 -0.95
CA VAL A 382 -12.65 2.94 -1.38
C VAL A 382 -13.54 1.92 -2.08
N ILE A 383 -13.13 1.49 -3.27
CA ILE A 383 -13.73 0.36 -3.98
C ILE A 383 -12.69 -0.73 -4.15
N ALA A 384 -13.03 -1.97 -3.83
CA ALA A 384 -12.28 -3.14 -4.27
C ALA A 384 -13.13 -4.08 -5.13
N LEU A 385 -12.53 -4.58 -6.19
CA LEU A 385 -13.08 -5.60 -7.06
C LEU A 385 -12.19 -6.84 -6.97
N ILE A 386 -12.73 -7.95 -6.48
CA ILE A 386 -12.01 -9.23 -6.37
C ILE A 386 -12.73 -10.28 -7.21
N ALA A 387 -12.10 -10.74 -8.28
CA ALA A 387 -12.66 -11.73 -9.19
C ALA A 387 -11.90 -13.06 -9.09
N GLN A 388 -12.64 -14.17 -9.04
CA GLN A 388 -12.05 -15.51 -9.05
C GLN A 388 -11.32 -15.79 -10.38
N LYS A 389 -11.84 -15.31 -11.52
CA LYS A 389 -11.20 -15.46 -12.84
C LYS A 389 -10.50 -14.18 -13.29
N ASN A 390 -11.20 -13.29 -14.00
CA ASN A 390 -10.62 -12.10 -14.62
C ASN A 390 -11.29 -10.83 -14.10
N ILE A 391 -10.54 -9.72 -14.19
CA ILE A 391 -11.13 -8.38 -14.24
C ILE A 391 -11.00 -7.90 -15.69
N ASN A 392 -12.13 -7.79 -16.38
CA ASN A 392 -12.17 -7.47 -17.79
C ASN A 392 -12.50 -5.99 -18.03
N ILE A 393 -11.96 -5.46 -19.12
CA ILE A 393 -12.58 -4.35 -19.85
C ILE A 393 -13.19 -4.93 -21.12
N GLY A 394 -14.48 -4.68 -21.35
CA GLY A 394 -15.24 -5.22 -22.47
C GLY A 394 -14.88 -4.58 -23.82
N LEU A 395 -15.51 -5.11 -24.87
CA LEU A 395 -15.40 -4.60 -26.24
C LEU A 395 -15.98 -3.18 -26.28
N VAL A 396 -17.25 -3.04 -25.91
CA VAL A 396 -17.95 -1.76 -25.80
C VAL A 396 -17.73 -1.19 -24.40
N SER A 397 -16.54 -0.64 -24.19
CA SER A 397 -16.17 0.19 -23.04
C SER A 397 -16.11 1.68 -23.41
N ALA A 398 -16.11 2.57 -22.43
CA ALA A 398 -15.89 4.01 -22.60
C ALA A 398 -14.53 4.29 -23.26
N ASP A 399 -14.50 5.30 -24.14
CA ASP A 399 -13.32 5.65 -24.93
C ASP A 399 -12.19 6.24 -24.07
N THR A 400 -12.59 7.05 -23.09
CA THR A 400 -11.76 7.45 -21.95
C THR A 400 -12.44 6.89 -20.70
N ILE A 401 -11.72 6.09 -19.93
CA ILE A 401 -12.24 5.44 -18.72
C ILE A 401 -11.32 5.69 -17.54
N ARG A 402 -11.91 5.94 -16.38
CA ARG A 402 -11.22 6.02 -15.10
C ARG A 402 -11.79 4.99 -14.12
N ILE A 403 -10.91 4.23 -13.51
CA ILE A 403 -11.23 3.17 -12.55
C ILE A 403 -10.46 3.46 -11.27
N ASP A 404 -11.16 4.02 -10.30
CA ASP A 404 -10.70 4.23 -8.93
C ASP A 404 -11.08 2.98 -8.11
N ALA A 405 -10.19 1.99 -8.07
CA ALA A 405 -10.41 0.74 -7.34
C ALA A 405 -9.12 -0.07 -7.10
N ALA A 406 -9.13 -0.87 -6.03
CA ALA A 406 -8.24 -2.01 -5.91
C ALA A 406 -8.78 -3.19 -6.73
N LEU A 407 -8.11 -3.54 -7.81
CA LEU A 407 -8.47 -4.60 -8.74
C LEU A 407 -7.65 -5.85 -8.45
N MET A 408 -8.30 -6.99 -8.18
CA MET A 408 -7.64 -8.27 -7.96
C MET A 408 -8.26 -9.39 -8.80
N ALA A 409 -7.48 -9.99 -9.69
CA ALA A 409 -7.83 -11.21 -10.43
C ALA A 409 -7.07 -12.41 -9.86
N GLN A 410 -7.77 -13.25 -9.10
CA GLN A 410 -7.18 -14.32 -8.29
C GLN A 410 -6.45 -15.38 -9.15
N ASN A 411 -7.08 -15.84 -10.23
CA ASN A 411 -6.52 -16.90 -11.07
C ASN A 411 -6.19 -16.44 -12.49
N GLY A 412 -6.86 -15.41 -12.98
CA GLY A 412 -6.74 -14.91 -14.35
C GLY A 412 -6.02 -13.57 -14.40
N ARG A 413 -6.49 -12.70 -15.30
CA ARG A 413 -5.85 -11.42 -15.58
C ARG A 413 -6.74 -10.22 -15.26
N VAL A 414 -6.09 -9.10 -14.98
CA VAL A 414 -6.69 -7.78 -15.15
C VAL A 414 -6.35 -7.28 -16.55
N GLY A 415 -7.34 -7.00 -17.38
CA GLY A 415 -7.04 -6.51 -18.72
C GLY A 415 -8.19 -6.54 -19.72
N ARG A 416 -7.81 -6.32 -20.98
CA ARG A 416 -8.71 -6.26 -22.13
C ARG A 416 -8.35 -7.37 -23.11
N TYR A 417 -9.36 -8.06 -23.64
CA TYR A 417 -9.15 -9.02 -24.73
C TYR A 417 -8.64 -8.32 -26.00
N TYR A 418 -7.97 -9.08 -26.85
CA TYR A 418 -7.57 -8.62 -28.17
C TYR A 418 -8.83 -8.51 -29.03
N TYR A 419 -9.10 -7.31 -29.50
CA TYR A 419 -10.18 -7.03 -30.42
C TYR A 419 -9.59 -6.53 -31.72
N GLN A 420 -9.52 -7.41 -32.71
CA GLN A 420 -8.83 -7.13 -33.95
C GLN A 420 -9.43 -5.92 -34.69
N GLY A 421 -8.57 -4.96 -35.02
CA GLY A 421 -8.94 -3.76 -35.78
C GLY A 421 -9.32 -4.04 -37.23
N PRO A 422 -9.97 -3.07 -37.90
CA PRO A 422 -10.39 -3.20 -39.29
C PRO A 422 -9.18 -3.43 -40.21
N THR A 423 -9.41 -4.09 -41.34
CA THR A 423 -8.40 -4.18 -42.41
C THR A 423 -8.57 -3.05 -43.42
N THR A 424 -7.64 -2.94 -44.38
CA THR A 424 -7.79 -2.07 -45.56
C THR A 424 -9.00 -2.42 -46.44
N SER A 425 -9.61 -3.61 -46.26
CA SER A 425 -10.86 -3.98 -46.93
C SER A 425 -12.06 -3.30 -46.26
N PRO A 426 -12.86 -2.49 -46.99
CA PRO A 426 -14.00 -1.76 -46.44
C PRO A 426 -15.14 -2.68 -45.96
N THR A 427 -15.16 -3.95 -46.38
CA THR A 427 -16.15 -4.95 -45.97
C THR A 427 -15.76 -5.71 -44.71
N ARG A 428 -14.58 -5.44 -44.13
CA ARG A 428 -14.06 -6.14 -42.94
C ARG A 428 -13.74 -5.16 -41.82
N ALA A 429 -14.80 -4.58 -41.27
CA ALA A 429 -14.74 -3.69 -40.11
C ALA A 429 -14.30 -4.42 -38.82
N ARG A 430 -14.43 -5.75 -38.76
CA ARG A 430 -14.05 -6.60 -37.61
C ARG A 430 -14.63 -6.06 -36.29
N CYS A 431 -13.81 -5.82 -35.28
CA CYS A 431 -14.24 -5.31 -33.97
C CYS A 431 -14.38 -3.78 -33.93
N SER A 432 -14.35 -3.08 -35.07
CA SER A 432 -14.58 -1.64 -35.18
C SER A 432 -16.03 -1.25 -34.78
N PRO A 433 -16.25 -0.02 -34.25
CA PRO A 433 -15.27 1.01 -33.90
C PRO A 433 -14.58 0.73 -32.56
N TYR A 434 -14.89 -0.40 -31.93
CA TYR A 434 -14.55 -0.61 -30.55
C TYR A 434 -13.17 -1.22 -30.29
N HIS A 435 -12.47 -1.71 -31.31
CA HIS A 435 -11.12 -2.26 -31.22
C HIS A 435 -10.09 -1.34 -30.52
N ALA A 436 -10.15 -0.03 -30.77
CA ALA A 436 -9.23 0.97 -30.22
C ALA A 436 -9.95 1.91 -29.24
N ARG A 437 -9.20 2.41 -28.26
CA ARG A 437 -9.67 3.30 -27.19
C ARG A 437 -8.61 4.35 -26.88
N THR A 438 -9.03 5.50 -26.39
CA THR A 438 -8.12 6.62 -26.11
C THR A 438 -7.33 6.45 -24.81
N LEU A 439 -7.98 6.41 -23.65
CA LEU A 439 -7.32 6.48 -22.35
C LEU A 439 -7.96 5.56 -21.30
N ILE A 440 -7.13 4.81 -20.57
CA ILE A 440 -7.52 4.18 -19.30
C ILE A 440 -6.66 4.73 -18.16
N THR A 441 -7.32 5.21 -17.11
CA THR A 441 -6.68 5.54 -15.83
C THR A 441 -7.11 4.52 -14.79
N SER A 442 -6.16 3.82 -14.18
CA SER A 442 -6.39 2.96 -13.02
C SER A 442 -5.77 3.65 -11.81
N TYR A 443 -6.57 4.04 -10.82
CA TYR A 443 -6.13 4.62 -9.56
C TYR A 443 -6.46 3.65 -8.42
N GLY A 444 -5.46 3.15 -7.71
CA GLY A 444 -5.65 2.10 -6.70
C GLY A 444 -4.55 1.06 -6.75
N MET A 445 -4.93 -0.21 -6.83
CA MET A 445 -4.00 -1.34 -6.96
C MET A 445 -4.45 -2.20 -8.14
N LEU A 446 -3.50 -2.75 -8.90
CA LEU A 446 -3.77 -3.83 -9.87
C LEU A 446 -3.03 -5.11 -9.46
N GLY A 447 -3.77 -6.16 -9.12
CA GLY A 447 -3.24 -7.50 -8.85
C GLY A 447 -3.73 -8.51 -9.89
N SER A 448 -2.79 -9.15 -10.59
CA SER A 448 -3.09 -10.02 -11.72
C SER A 448 -2.26 -11.30 -11.67
N ASN A 449 -2.90 -12.46 -11.48
CA ASN A 449 -2.17 -13.74 -11.46
C ASN A 449 -1.59 -14.12 -12.83
N GLN A 450 -2.18 -13.64 -13.91
CA GLN A 450 -1.67 -13.76 -15.27
C GLN A 450 -1.18 -12.41 -15.82
N ARG A 451 -0.61 -12.42 -17.02
CA ARG A 451 -0.17 -11.20 -17.72
C ARG A 451 -1.31 -10.19 -17.83
N TYR A 452 -1.14 -9.00 -17.23
CA TYR A 452 -2.05 -7.88 -17.45
C TYR A 452 -1.87 -7.30 -18.86
N GLY A 453 -2.89 -6.63 -19.36
CA GLY A 453 -2.74 -5.82 -20.57
C GLY A 453 -4.04 -5.14 -20.97
N PHE A 454 -3.98 -3.82 -21.19
CA PHE A 454 -5.09 -3.03 -21.73
C PHE A 454 -4.91 -2.68 -23.21
N ALA A 455 -3.75 -3.00 -23.79
CA ALA A 455 -3.37 -2.69 -25.16
C ALA A 455 -2.48 -3.77 -25.76
N TYR A 456 -2.47 -3.82 -27.09
CA TYR A 456 -1.62 -4.67 -27.90
C TYR A 456 -0.74 -3.80 -28.82
N THR A 457 0.21 -4.42 -29.51
CA THR A 457 1.23 -3.74 -30.31
C THR A 457 0.73 -3.19 -31.65
N ASP A 458 -0.52 -3.46 -32.02
CA ASP A 458 -1.13 -3.10 -33.31
C ASP A 458 -2.15 -1.96 -33.21
N ASN A 459 -2.02 -1.11 -32.20
CA ASN A 459 -2.94 0.00 -31.89
C ASN A 459 -4.36 -0.44 -31.49
N THR A 460 -4.54 -1.69 -31.04
CA THR A 460 -5.78 -2.15 -30.41
C THR A 460 -5.69 -2.07 -28.88
N GLY A 461 -6.83 -1.81 -28.22
CA GLY A 461 -6.84 -1.48 -26.79
C GLY A 461 -6.75 0.01 -26.52
N TYR A 462 -6.37 0.36 -25.30
CA TYR A 462 -6.21 1.75 -24.85
C TYR A 462 -4.83 2.27 -25.24
N VAL A 463 -4.78 3.34 -26.02
CA VAL A 463 -3.51 3.94 -26.47
C VAL A 463 -2.70 4.45 -25.27
N THR A 464 -3.35 5.22 -24.40
CA THR A 464 -2.72 5.72 -23.16
C THR A 464 -3.21 4.94 -21.95
N ARG A 465 -2.29 4.52 -21.08
CA ARG A 465 -2.57 3.81 -19.83
C ARG A 465 -1.85 4.49 -18.68
N ASN A 466 -2.61 5.08 -17.77
CA ASN A 466 -2.09 5.68 -16.54
C ASN A 466 -2.40 4.74 -15.38
N LEU A 467 -1.37 4.19 -14.74
CA LEU A 467 -1.54 3.34 -13.56
C LEU A 467 -1.00 4.10 -12.35
N ALA A 468 -1.87 4.52 -11.46
CA ALA A 468 -1.52 5.29 -10.28
C ALA A 468 -1.88 4.50 -9.02
N TYR A 469 -0.94 4.46 -8.09
CA TYR A 469 -1.14 3.85 -6.79
C TYR A 469 -1.94 4.78 -5.86
N ASP A 470 -2.96 4.25 -5.19
CA ASP A 470 -3.64 4.97 -4.11
C ASP A 470 -2.94 4.73 -2.76
N SER A 471 -2.20 5.73 -2.29
CA SER A 471 -1.44 5.67 -1.04
C SER A 471 -2.29 5.41 0.21
N ASN A 472 -3.60 5.70 0.15
CA ASN A 472 -4.49 5.46 1.28
C ASN A 472 -4.71 3.96 1.53
N LEU A 473 -4.52 3.11 0.51
CA LEU A 473 -4.77 1.67 0.62
C LEU A 473 -3.69 0.93 1.41
N LEU A 474 -2.50 1.53 1.62
CA LEU A 474 -1.41 0.89 2.35
C LEU A 474 -1.81 0.52 3.77
N TYR A 475 -2.41 1.47 4.48
CA TYR A 475 -2.85 1.27 5.86
C TYR A 475 -4.35 1.37 6.04
N GLY A 476 -5.09 1.76 4.99
CA GLY A 476 -6.54 1.67 4.92
C GLY A 476 -6.99 0.71 3.82
N PRO A 477 -6.76 -0.62 3.97
CA PRO A 477 -7.15 -1.60 2.96
C PRO A 477 -8.66 -1.55 2.69
N PRO A 478 -9.10 -1.89 1.46
CA PRO A 478 -10.52 -2.10 1.22
C PRO A 478 -11.12 -3.12 2.20
N PRO A 479 -12.42 -3.02 2.53
CA PRO A 479 -13.07 -3.96 3.45
C PRO A 479 -12.83 -5.42 3.06
N SER A 480 -12.44 -6.27 4.00
CA SER A 480 -12.14 -7.69 3.75
C SER A 480 -11.05 -7.95 2.68
N PHE A 481 -10.25 -6.95 2.29
CA PHE A 481 -9.15 -7.16 1.35
C PHE A 481 -7.99 -7.94 2.01
N PRO A 482 -7.29 -8.81 1.27
CA PRO A 482 -6.17 -9.57 1.83
C PRO A 482 -5.06 -8.68 2.40
N ILE A 483 -4.54 -9.03 3.58
CA ILE A 483 -3.44 -8.33 4.26
C ILE A 483 -2.11 -9.09 4.11
N THR A 484 -0.97 -8.39 4.01
CA THR A 484 0.34 -8.98 3.67
C THR A 484 0.97 -9.82 4.76
N THR A 485 0.65 -9.50 6.00
CA THR A 485 1.23 -10.08 7.20
C THR A 485 0.28 -9.82 8.36
N ASP A 486 0.29 -10.67 9.38
CA ASP A 486 -0.43 -10.42 10.63
C ASP A 486 0.32 -9.46 11.59
N ALA A 487 1.49 -8.95 11.16
CA ALA A 487 2.37 -8.15 12.00
C ALA A 487 2.25 -6.64 11.75
N TYR A 488 2.08 -5.89 12.84
CA TYR A 488 2.15 -4.43 12.84
C TYR A 488 3.56 -3.93 12.51
N LYS A 489 3.65 -2.92 11.63
CA LYS A 489 4.88 -2.18 11.35
C LYS A 489 4.80 -0.80 11.98
N ILE A 490 5.92 -0.33 12.54
CA ILE A 490 6.07 1.03 13.05
C ILE A 490 6.05 2.01 11.88
N ILE A 491 5.15 2.99 11.96
CA ILE A 491 4.97 4.07 10.98
C ILE A 491 5.70 5.33 11.46
N SER A 492 5.52 5.68 12.74
CA SER A 492 6.21 6.81 13.37
C SER A 492 6.52 6.51 14.83
N TRP A 493 7.57 7.14 15.34
CA TRP A 493 7.99 7.10 16.73
C TRP A 493 8.30 8.53 17.16
N ASP A 494 7.62 9.00 18.20
CA ASP A 494 7.71 10.38 18.66
C ASP A 494 7.82 10.40 20.20
N GLU A 495 8.86 11.05 20.74
CA GLU A 495 8.93 11.40 22.16
C GLU A 495 8.11 12.67 22.38
N ILE A 496 7.00 12.57 23.11
CA ILE A 496 6.04 13.67 23.28
C ILE A 496 6.14 14.35 24.66
N LYS A 497 6.94 13.80 25.58
CA LYS A 497 7.24 14.39 26.88
C LYS A 497 8.62 13.97 27.41
#